data_AF-A0A537LXG9-F1
#
_entry.id   AF-A0A537LXG9-F1
#
_cell.length_a   1.000
_cell.length_b   1.000
_cell.length_c   1.000
_cell.angle_alpha   90.00
_cell.angle_beta   90.00
_cell.angle_gamma   90.00
#
_symmetry.space_group_name_H-M   'P 1'
#
loop_
_entity.id
_entity.type
_entity.pdbx_description
1 polymer ?
#
loop_
_entity_poly.entity_id
_entity_poly.type
_entity_poly.pdbx_seq_one_letter_code
_entity_poly.pdbx_strand_id
1 'polypeptide(L)'
;MPLPSVGGGRRRRLHGLRGTCARSREPHNTNSRPISSAFPHRLPIDAPSRKRECRAHVFYWSPDAGGAALSGRVVLHAPLSGWLCGLEEVPDEVFAGGMMGDGIAIDPLDGELVAPCDGVVAVIAPTAHAVTVRAPNGAEILLHIGVDTVGLEGFTAHVTAGQKVRLGDRLISFDLDAVALAAKSVVTPILVTGEGFTWTGSARGRVAAGAPIGSVEGASVEAAKAEGDAVREVRVALASGIHARPAARIAAKAKELGGDVRLRSARGEANARSPVSVMALDIRNGDTITVTGDAATVAAVAHLIEAELPAHEPAPAHSVSRAAPVDEDGLELRGVCAVPGLAVGPAFQLSS
;
A
#
# COMPACT_ATOMS: atom_id res chain seq x y z
N MET A 1 -10.67 -10.99 69.75
CA MET A 1 -12.10 -11.36 69.67
C MET A 1 -12.76 -10.47 68.62
N PRO A 2 -13.77 -10.93 67.86
CA PRO A 2 -13.78 -12.14 67.03
C PRO A 2 -14.17 -11.83 65.55
N LEU A 3 -14.11 -12.84 64.68
CA LEU A 3 -14.87 -12.93 63.42
C LEU A 3 -16.30 -13.47 63.73
N PRO A 4 -17.21 -13.79 62.76
CA PRO A 4 -17.53 -13.26 61.41
C PRO A 4 -19.05 -12.91 61.28
N SER A 5 -19.57 -12.63 60.06
CA SER A 5 -20.94 -12.94 59.54
C SER A 5 -21.28 -12.04 58.33
N VAL A 6 -21.29 -12.52 57.08
CA VAL A 6 -22.37 -13.25 56.37
C VAL A 6 -23.65 -12.44 56.10
N GLY A 7 -24.06 -12.37 54.81
CA GLY A 7 -25.46 -12.31 54.41
C GLY A 7 -25.84 -11.34 53.28
N GLY A 8 -26.67 -11.79 52.32
CA GLY A 8 -27.56 -10.88 51.55
C GLY A 8 -27.41 -10.82 50.03
N GLY A 9 -27.56 -11.94 49.31
CA GLY A 9 -27.67 -11.90 47.84
C GLY A 9 -29.00 -11.28 47.36
N ARG A 10 -28.97 -10.56 46.23
CA ARG A 10 -30.18 -10.27 45.42
C ARG A 10 -29.94 -10.54 43.94
N ARG A 11 -30.49 -11.65 43.46
CA ARG A 11 -30.74 -11.87 42.03
C ARG A 11 -31.73 -10.80 41.55
N ARG A 12 -31.36 -9.96 40.58
CA ARG A 12 -32.36 -9.26 39.76
C ARG A 12 -32.66 -10.09 38.53
N ARG A 13 -33.83 -10.75 38.53
CA ARG A 13 -34.46 -11.19 37.29
C ARG A 13 -34.85 -9.92 36.52
N LEU A 14 -34.50 -9.84 35.25
CA LEU A 14 -35.23 -8.98 34.32
C LEU A 14 -36.25 -9.86 33.59
N HIS A 15 -37.54 -9.57 33.80
CA HIS A 15 -38.56 -9.89 32.82
C HIS A 15 -38.17 -9.15 31.51
N GLY A 16 -38.33 -9.73 30.33
CA GLY A 16 -39.44 -10.58 29.93
C GLY A 16 -40.46 -9.75 29.15
N LEU A 17 -40.00 -9.04 28.12
CA LEU A 17 -40.87 -8.34 27.16
C LEU A 17 -40.95 -9.15 25.87
N ARG A 18 -42.08 -9.84 25.70
CA ARG A 18 -42.44 -10.51 24.45
C ARG A 18 -42.91 -9.46 23.45
N GLY A 19 -42.05 -9.08 22.51
CA GLY A 19 -42.46 -8.35 21.31
C GLY A 19 -43.20 -9.29 20.37
N THR A 20 -44.51 -9.09 20.18
CA THR A 20 -45.34 -9.89 19.29
C THR A 20 -45.00 -9.61 17.82
N CYS A 21 -44.52 -10.63 17.10
CA CYS A 21 -44.36 -10.58 15.65
C CYS A 21 -45.75 -10.54 14.98
N ALA A 22 -46.17 -9.36 14.52
CA ALA A 22 -47.41 -9.17 13.79
C ALA A 22 -47.25 -9.63 12.34
N ARG A 23 -48.17 -10.47 11.86
CA ARG A 23 -48.18 -10.95 10.47
C ARG A 23 -48.88 -9.94 9.57
N SER A 24 -48.19 -9.46 8.54
CA SER A 24 -48.77 -8.88 7.33
C SER A 24 -48.16 -9.61 6.14
N ARG A 25 -48.79 -10.70 5.66
CA ARG A 25 -49.73 -10.67 4.52
C ARG A 25 -49.07 -10.12 3.25
N GLU A 26 -48.43 -11.03 2.53
CA GLU A 26 -48.19 -10.89 1.10
C GLU A 26 -49.52 -10.74 0.34
N PRO A 27 -49.58 -9.93 -0.72
CA PRO A 27 -50.49 -10.13 -1.82
C PRO A 27 -49.74 -10.82 -2.98
N HIS A 28 -50.12 -12.06 -3.29
CA HIS A 28 -49.81 -12.64 -4.59
C HIS A 28 -50.35 -11.73 -5.70
N ASN A 29 -49.52 -11.38 -6.69
CA ASN A 29 -50.02 -11.00 -8.00
C ASN A 29 -49.52 -11.98 -9.05
N THR A 30 -50.39 -12.92 -9.39
CA THR A 30 -50.21 -13.86 -10.49
C THR A 30 -50.54 -13.17 -11.81
N ASN A 31 -49.57 -13.08 -12.72
CA ASN A 31 -49.93 -12.99 -14.14
C ASN A 31 -49.00 -13.82 -15.02
N SER A 32 -49.38 -15.08 -15.22
CA SER A 32 -48.83 -15.94 -16.26
C SER A 32 -49.85 -16.05 -17.38
N ARG A 33 -49.45 -15.79 -18.62
CA ARG A 33 -49.96 -16.54 -19.78
C ARG A 33 -48.99 -16.52 -20.96
N PRO A 34 -48.82 -17.63 -21.68
CA PRO A 34 -47.81 -17.78 -22.73
C PRO A 34 -48.41 -17.56 -24.13
N ILE A 35 -47.55 -17.26 -25.11
CA ILE A 35 -47.83 -17.49 -26.55
C ILE A 35 -46.63 -18.18 -27.20
N SER A 36 -46.93 -19.06 -28.14
CA SER A 36 -46.06 -20.07 -28.75
C SER A 36 -45.82 -19.79 -30.24
N SER A 37 -44.73 -20.33 -30.79
CA SER A 37 -44.50 -20.59 -32.23
C SER A 37 -44.35 -19.35 -33.16
N ALA A 38 -43.68 -19.41 -34.33
CA ALA A 38 -43.07 -20.54 -35.06
C ALA A 38 -41.83 -20.10 -35.88
N PHE A 39 -40.99 -21.06 -36.26
CA PHE A 39 -40.07 -20.97 -37.41
C PHE A 39 -40.87 -20.94 -38.73
N PRO A 40 -40.38 -20.30 -39.80
CA PRO A 40 -39.47 -20.95 -40.76
C PRO A 40 -38.36 -20.00 -41.29
N HIS A 41 -37.41 -20.35 -42.18
CA HIS A 41 -37.08 -21.56 -42.95
C HIS A 41 -35.56 -21.87 -42.85
N ARG A 42 -35.09 -22.96 -43.47
CA ARG A 42 -33.69 -23.13 -43.94
C ARG A 42 -33.60 -22.89 -45.44
N LEU A 43 -32.48 -22.35 -45.92
CA LEU A 43 -31.65 -22.95 -46.98
C LEU A 43 -30.20 -22.39 -46.86
N PRO A 44 -29.15 -23.11 -47.30
CA PRO A 44 -27.75 -22.81 -46.96
C PRO A 44 -26.98 -22.11 -48.10
N ILE A 45 -25.94 -21.35 -47.75
CA ILE A 45 -24.83 -21.02 -48.66
C ILE A 45 -23.52 -21.14 -47.85
N ASP A 46 -22.57 -21.93 -48.37
CA ASP A 46 -21.24 -22.11 -47.80
C ASP A 46 -20.42 -20.80 -47.84
N ALA A 47 -19.70 -20.54 -46.74
CA ALA A 47 -18.57 -19.60 -46.73
C ALA A 47 -17.48 -20.15 -45.79
N PRO A 48 -16.20 -20.20 -46.23
CA PRO A 48 -15.17 -20.94 -45.52
C PRO A 48 -14.76 -20.24 -44.22
N SER A 49 -14.85 -20.98 -43.11
CA SER A 49 -14.42 -20.52 -41.78
C SER A 49 -12.89 -20.34 -41.73
N ARG A 50 -12.39 -19.14 -42.05
CA ARG A 50 -11.04 -18.73 -41.65
C ARG A 50 -11.02 -18.56 -40.13
N LYS A 51 -10.70 -19.65 -39.42
CA LYS A 51 -10.29 -19.59 -38.01
C LYS A 51 -9.13 -18.60 -37.91
N ARG A 52 -9.39 -17.40 -37.39
CA ARG A 52 -8.33 -16.55 -36.87
C ARG A 52 -7.88 -17.21 -35.58
N GLU A 53 -6.79 -17.97 -35.69
CA GLU A 53 -6.11 -18.53 -34.55
C GLU A 53 -5.63 -17.36 -33.69
N CYS A 54 -6.31 -17.11 -32.56
CA CYS A 54 -5.87 -16.16 -31.55
C CYS A 54 -4.61 -16.72 -30.90
N ARG A 55 -3.49 -16.59 -31.60
CA ARG A 55 -2.18 -17.04 -31.17
C ARG A 55 -1.77 -16.16 -29.99
N ALA A 56 -2.06 -16.63 -28.78
CA ALA A 56 -1.60 -16.01 -27.56
C ALA A 56 -0.08 -15.85 -27.64
N HIS A 57 0.39 -14.61 -27.75
CA HIS A 57 1.80 -14.29 -27.69
C HIS A 57 2.24 -14.50 -26.24
N VAL A 58 2.62 -15.74 -25.92
CA VAL A 58 3.36 -16.07 -24.70
C VAL A 58 4.74 -15.45 -24.85
N PHE A 59 4.87 -14.19 -24.42
CA PHE A 59 6.17 -13.58 -24.18
C PHE A 59 6.83 -14.33 -23.03
N TYR A 60 7.74 -15.24 -23.38
CA TYR A 60 8.64 -15.87 -22.43
C TYR A 60 9.61 -14.81 -21.90
N TRP A 61 9.30 -14.22 -20.75
CA TRP A 61 10.24 -13.36 -20.03
C TRP A 61 11.39 -14.21 -19.45
N SER A 62 12.47 -14.25 -20.23
CA SER A 62 13.85 -14.62 -19.92
C SER A 62 14.52 -13.76 -18.83
N PRO A 63 14.83 -14.21 -17.59
CA PRO A 63 15.71 -13.42 -16.72
C PRO A 63 17.18 -13.42 -17.20
N ASP A 64 17.55 -14.27 -18.16
CA ASP A 64 18.92 -14.40 -18.69
C ASP A 64 19.15 -13.63 -20.01
N ALA A 65 18.21 -12.78 -20.42
CA ALA A 65 18.35 -11.91 -21.58
C ALA A 65 19.29 -10.72 -21.25
N GLY A 66 20.59 -10.93 -21.42
CA GLY A 66 21.61 -10.00 -20.93
C GLY A 66 21.56 -8.57 -21.51
N GLY A 67 21.85 -7.59 -20.65
CA GLY A 67 22.48 -6.31 -20.99
C GLY A 67 21.66 -5.28 -21.79
N ALA A 68 20.41 -5.56 -22.17
CA ALA A 68 19.54 -4.55 -22.76
C ALA A 68 18.83 -3.76 -21.66
N ALA A 69 19.11 -2.46 -21.57
CA ALA A 69 18.37 -1.56 -20.67
C ALA A 69 16.87 -1.66 -20.96
N LEU A 70 16.07 -2.01 -19.95
CA LEU A 70 14.62 -2.18 -20.04
C LEU A 70 13.92 -0.82 -20.11
N SER A 71 14.20 -0.05 -21.17
CA SER A 71 13.57 1.25 -21.42
C SER A 71 12.13 1.07 -21.88
N GLY A 72 11.18 1.65 -21.17
CA GLY A 72 9.78 1.60 -21.55
C GLY A 72 8.84 2.32 -20.59
N ARG A 73 7.74 2.83 -21.15
CA ARG A 73 6.60 3.34 -20.39
C ARG A 73 5.77 2.17 -19.86
N VAL A 74 5.55 2.12 -18.55
CA VAL A 74 4.63 1.19 -17.90
C VAL A 74 3.47 1.97 -17.31
N VAL A 75 2.23 1.60 -17.65
CA VAL A 75 1.02 2.16 -17.04
C VAL A 75 0.80 1.45 -15.70
N LEU A 76 0.57 2.23 -14.64
CA LEU A 76 0.17 1.72 -13.34
C LEU A 76 -1.35 1.87 -13.19
N HIS A 77 -1.96 0.83 -12.64
CA HIS A 77 -3.37 0.76 -12.32
C HIS A 77 -3.57 0.78 -10.80
N ALA A 78 -4.75 1.23 -10.35
CA ALA A 78 -5.12 1.29 -8.95
C ALA A 78 -5.05 -0.12 -8.33
N PRO A 79 -4.22 -0.35 -7.30
CA PRO A 79 -4.09 -1.62 -6.61
C PRO A 79 -5.20 -1.85 -5.57
N LEU A 80 -6.09 -0.87 -5.39
CA LEU A 80 -7.20 -0.82 -4.41
C LEU A 80 -8.36 -0.04 -5.05
N SER A 81 -9.59 -0.21 -4.57
CA SER A 81 -10.63 0.81 -4.80
C SER A 81 -10.55 1.86 -3.71
N GLY A 82 -10.75 3.14 -4.04
CA GLY A 82 -10.58 4.20 -3.04
C GLY A 82 -10.70 5.62 -3.57
N TRP A 83 -10.17 6.57 -2.79
CA TRP A 83 -10.01 7.97 -3.19
C TRP A 83 -8.55 8.26 -3.49
N LEU A 84 -8.26 8.82 -4.67
CA LEU A 84 -6.92 9.26 -5.03
C LEU A 84 -6.61 10.59 -4.32
N CYS A 85 -5.46 10.63 -3.66
CA CYS A 85 -4.88 11.81 -3.04
C CYS A 85 -3.40 11.95 -3.42
N GLY A 86 -2.88 13.17 -3.36
CA GLY A 86 -1.45 13.44 -3.53
C GLY A 86 -0.62 12.83 -2.40
N LEU A 87 0.70 12.68 -2.61
CA LEU A 87 1.59 12.23 -1.53
C LEU A 87 1.65 13.26 -0.41
N GLU A 88 1.52 14.54 -0.73
CA GLU A 88 1.44 15.67 0.19
C GLU A 88 0.24 15.62 1.15
N GLU A 89 -0.78 14.80 0.84
CA GLU A 89 -1.94 14.56 1.71
C GLU A 89 -1.73 13.36 2.67
N VAL A 90 -0.64 12.60 2.52
CA VAL A 90 -0.32 11.46 3.39
C VAL A 90 0.19 11.97 4.74
N PRO A 91 -0.36 11.50 5.89
CA PRO A 91 0.00 12.02 7.21
C PRO A 91 1.34 11.45 7.75
N ASP A 92 2.40 11.45 6.93
CA ASP A 92 3.77 11.08 7.28
C ASP A 92 4.79 11.80 6.39
N GLU A 93 5.79 12.43 7.01
CA GLU A 93 6.78 13.27 6.32
C GLU A 93 7.69 12.51 5.35
N VAL A 94 7.92 11.21 5.54
CA VAL A 94 8.75 10.39 4.64
C VAL A 94 8.03 10.11 3.33
N PHE A 95 6.70 9.96 3.38
CA PHE A 95 5.86 9.83 2.18
C PHE A 95 5.53 11.20 1.57
N ALA A 96 5.05 12.16 2.36
CA ALA A 96 4.68 13.51 1.89
C ALA A 96 5.87 14.33 1.39
N GLY A 97 7.07 14.12 1.93
CA GLY A 97 8.31 14.74 1.45
C GLY A 97 8.95 14.02 0.26
N GLY A 98 8.33 12.99 -0.30
CA GLY A 98 8.87 12.23 -1.45
C GLY A 98 10.19 11.50 -1.17
N MET A 99 10.59 11.35 0.11
CA MET A 99 11.91 10.78 0.48
C MET A 99 12.06 9.32 0.02
N MET A 100 10.94 8.61 -0.15
CA MET A 100 10.88 7.24 -0.64
C MET A 100 10.92 7.10 -2.17
N GLY A 101 10.52 8.13 -2.90
CA GLY A 101 10.16 8.05 -4.31
C GLY A 101 8.96 8.95 -4.62
N ASP A 102 8.67 9.07 -5.91
CA ASP A 102 7.52 9.82 -6.44
C ASP A 102 6.33 8.88 -6.66
N GLY A 103 5.10 9.38 -6.73
CA GLY A 103 3.92 8.54 -6.82
C GLY A 103 2.60 9.20 -6.47
N ILE A 104 1.73 8.43 -5.83
CA ILE A 104 0.35 8.81 -5.47
C ILE A 104 -0.11 7.98 -4.27
N ALA A 105 -1.20 8.36 -3.61
CA ALA A 105 -1.80 7.56 -2.55
C ALA A 105 -3.29 7.29 -2.79
N ILE A 106 -3.79 6.21 -2.17
CA ILE A 106 -5.21 5.85 -2.17
C ILE A 106 -5.71 5.70 -0.73
N ASP A 107 -6.81 6.37 -0.40
CA ASP A 107 -7.61 6.05 0.79
C ASP A 107 -8.57 4.88 0.47
N PRO A 108 -8.35 3.67 1.02
CA PRO A 108 -9.03 2.45 0.59
C PRO A 108 -10.52 2.38 0.98
N LEU A 109 -11.30 1.75 0.11
CA LEU A 109 -12.70 1.36 0.36
C LEU A 109 -12.87 -0.17 0.46
N ASP A 110 -11.83 -0.94 0.18
CA ASP A 110 -11.79 -2.40 0.27
C ASP A 110 -10.46 -2.91 0.85
N GLY A 111 -10.48 -4.15 1.35
CA GLY A 111 -9.36 -4.81 2.03
C GLY A 111 -8.52 -5.73 1.14
N GLU A 112 -8.49 -5.51 -0.17
CA GLU A 112 -7.75 -6.37 -1.12
C GLU A 112 -6.79 -5.55 -2.00
N LEU A 113 -5.48 -5.71 -1.75
CA LEU A 113 -4.40 -5.14 -2.56
C LEU A 113 -4.08 -6.07 -3.74
N VAL A 114 -4.21 -5.55 -4.96
CA VAL A 114 -3.89 -6.27 -6.21
C VAL A 114 -2.68 -5.66 -6.93
N ALA A 115 -2.09 -6.40 -7.87
CA ALA A 115 -0.93 -5.96 -8.62
C ALA A 115 -1.27 -4.79 -9.57
N PRO A 116 -0.53 -3.66 -9.53
CA PRO A 116 -0.82 -2.46 -10.33
C PRO A 116 -0.34 -2.58 -11.79
N CYS A 117 0.47 -3.60 -12.11
CA CYS A 117 0.96 -3.93 -13.44
C CYS A 117 1.45 -5.39 -13.48
N ASP A 118 1.72 -5.92 -14.68
CA ASP A 118 2.48 -7.17 -14.84
C ASP A 118 3.91 -6.99 -14.28
N GLY A 119 4.44 -7.96 -13.54
CA GLY A 119 5.77 -7.82 -12.92
C GLY A 119 6.23 -9.02 -12.11
N VAL A 120 7.20 -8.78 -11.23
CA VAL A 120 7.76 -9.77 -10.30
C VAL A 120 7.71 -9.19 -8.88
N VAL A 121 7.22 -9.96 -7.91
CA VAL A 121 7.25 -9.58 -6.50
C VAL A 121 8.70 -9.57 -6.02
N ALA A 122 9.25 -8.38 -5.77
CA ALA A 122 10.65 -8.20 -5.36
C ALA A 122 10.83 -8.39 -3.85
N VAL A 123 9.95 -7.77 -3.05
CA VAL A 123 10.03 -7.75 -1.58
C VAL A 123 8.62 -7.85 -1.00
N ILE A 124 8.46 -8.58 0.10
CA ILE A 124 7.26 -8.56 0.94
C ILE A 124 7.72 -8.27 2.36
N ALA A 125 7.10 -7.32 3.04
CA ALA A 125 7.42 -7.02 4.43
C ALA A 125 7.06 -8.20 5.35
N PRO A 126 7.78 -8.46 6.47
CA PRO A 126 7.52 -9.60 7.34
C PRO A 126 6.09 -9.68 7.90
N THR A 127 5.46 -8.54 8.17
CA THR A 127 4.06 -8.41 8.62
C THR A 127 3.06 -8.24 7.47
N ALA A 128 3.49 -8.42 6.21
CA ALA A 128 2.68 -8.29 4.99
C ALA A 128 1.91 -6.96 4.80
N HIS A 129 2.25 -5.89 5.54
CA HIS A 129 1.68 -4.55 5.33
C HIS A 129 2.20 -3.85 4.05
N ALA A 130 3.31 -4.31 3.47
CA ALA A 130 3.90 -3.72 2.27
C ALA A 130 4.47 -4.77 1.32
N VAL A 131 4.42 -4.48 0.03
CA VAL A 131 4.96 -5.31 -1.06
C VAL A 131 5.56 -4.43 -2.14
N THR A 132 6.69 -4.85 -2.70
CA THR A 132 7.31 -4.20 -3.86
C THR A 132 7.15 -5.09 -5.09
N VAL A 133 6.59 -4.55 -6.16
CA VAL A 133 6.51 -5.20 -7.47
C VAL A 133 7.51 -4.54 -8.42
N ARG A 134 8.44 -5.32 -8.98
CA ARG A 134 9.32 -4.86 -10.05
C ARG A 134 8.60 -4.96 -11.39
N ALA A 135 8.40 -3.81 -12.02
CA ALA A 135 7.74 -3.65 -13.31
C ALA A 135 8.65 -4.09 -14.49
N PRO A 136 8.12 -4.26 -15.72
CA PRO A 136 8.88 -4.78 -16.86
C PRO A 136 9.97 -3.83 -17.37
N ASN A 137 9.91 -2.55 -17.02
CA ASN A 137 10.96 -1.55 -17.28
C ASN A 137 12.03 -1.48 -16.15
N GLY A 138 11.95 -2.39 -15.17
CA GLY A 138 12.86 -2.43 -14.02
C GLY A 138 12.48 -1.51 -12.85
N ALA A 139 11.43 -0.68 -12.96
CA ALA A 139 10.99 0.18 -11.87
C ALA A 139 10.48 -0.64 -10.68
N GLU A 140 10.84 -0.24 -9.45
CA GLU A 140 10.36 -0.88 -8.23
C GLU A 140 9.16 -0.11 -7.67
N ILE A 141 7.98 -0.71 -7.77
CA ILE A 141 6.71 -0.12 -7.31
C ILE A 141 6.45 -0.60 -5.89
N LEU A 142 6.66 0.28 -4.91
CA LEU A 142 6.35 0.03 -3.50
C LEU A 142 4.87 0.34 -3.23
N LEU A 143 4.16 -0.67 -2.72
CA LEU A 143 2.79 -0.57 -2.21
C LEU A 143 2.85 -0.71 -0.69
N HIS A 144 2.47 0.33 0.05
CA HIS A 144 2.57 0.37 1.50
C HIS A 144 1.20 0.61 2.13
N ILE A 145 0.57 -0.41 2.69
CA ILE A 145 -0.78 -0.30 3.25
C ILE A 145 -0.71 0.51 4.54
N GLY A 146 -1.39 1.66 4.57
CA GLY A 146 -1.48 2.55 5.72
C GLY A 146 -0.17 3.22 6.16
N VAL A 147 -0.23 3.93 7.29
CA VAL A 147 0.88 4.63 7.93
C VAL A 147 1.12 4.07 9.34
N ASP A 148 2.40 3.86 9.69
CA ASP A 148 2.88 3.22 10.94
C ASP A 148 2.36 1.77 11.15
N THR A 149 2.05 1.06 10.06
CA THR A 149 1.50 -0.31 10.05
C THR A 149 2.51 -1.44 10.26
N VAL A 150 3.81 -1.13 10.37
CA VAL A 150 4.91 -2.12 10.40
C VAL A 150 4.77 -3.18 11.51
N GLY A 151 4.26 -2.79 12.68
CA GLY A 151 4.07 -3.65 13.84
C GLY A 151 2.65 -4.16 14.05
N LEU A 152 1.75 -4.00 13.06
CA LEU A 152 0.36 -4.43 13.15
C LEU A 152 0.15 -5.83 12.56
N GLU A 153 -0.87 -6.52 13.07
CA GLU A 153 -1.39 -7.77 12.54
C GLU A 153 -2.58 -7.49 11.60
N GLY A 154 -3.16 -8.56 11.02
CA GLY A 154 -4.38 -8.46 10.18
C GLY A 154 -4.11 -8.46 8.67
N PHE A 155 -2.86 -8.54 8.23
CA PHE A 155 -2.48 -8.69 6.81
C PHE A 155 -2.21 -10.17 6.45
N THR A 156 -2.59 -10.57 5.25
CA THR A 156 -2.33 -11.90 4.66
C THR A 156 -1.72 -11.72 3.28
N ALA A 157 -0.49 -12.17 3.08
CA ALA A 157 0.13 -12.23 1.75
C ALA A 157 -0.37 -13.46 0.96
N HIS A 158 -0.69 -13.26 -0.31
CA HIS A 158 -1.14 -14.29 -1.25
C HIS A 158 -0.07 -14.67 -2.29
N VAL A 159 1.11 -14.05 -2.18
CA VAL A 159 2.25 -14.19 -3.09
C VAL A 159 3.54 -14.39 -2.31
N THR A 160 4.59 -14.87 -2.99
CA THR A 160 5.95 -15.00 -2.45
C THR A 160 6.95 -14.15 -3.23
N ALA A 161 8.08 -13.80 -2.61
CA ALA A 161 9.16 -13.12 -3.31
C ALA A 161 9.69 -13.96 -4.49
N GLY A 162 9.98 -13.32 -5.62
CA GLY A 162 10.32 -13.96 -6.89
C GLY A 162 9.12 -14.43 -7.73
N GLN A 163 7.89 -14.38 -7.20
CA GLN A 163 6.69 -14.74 -7.95
C GLN A 163 6.41 -13.74 -9.08
N LYS A 164 6.14 -14.25 -10.29
CA LYS A 164 5.60 -13.45 -11.40
C LYS A 164 4.11 -13.19 -11.16
N VAL A 165 3.68 -11.94 -11.32
CA VAL A 165 2.29 -11.50 -11.16
C VAL A 165 1.83 -10.75 -12.41
N ARG A 166 0.52 -10.79 -12.68
CA ARG A 166 -0.17 -10.02 -13.71
C ARG A 166 -0.96 -8.88 -13.09
N LEU A 167 -1.25 -7.85 -13.87
CA LEU A 167 -2.20 -6.79 -13.51
C LEU A 167 -3.49 -7.39 -12.92
N GLY A 168 -3.83 -6.99 -11.70
CA GLY A 168 -5.03 -7.46 -10.99
C GLY A 168 -4.85 -8.74 -10.18
N ASP A 169 -3.69 -9.42 -10.21
CA ASP A 169 -3.43 -10.56 -9.32
C ASP A 169 -3.42 -10.10 -7.86
N ARG A 170 -4.07 -10.87 -6.98
CA ARG A 170 -4.15 -10.61 -5.53
C ARG A 170 -2.77 -10.69 -4.88
N LEU A 171 -2.33 -9.62 -4.23
CA LEU A 171 -1.05 -9.54 -3.52
C LEU A 171 -1.22 -9.74 -2.01
N ILE A 172 -2.03 -8.88 -1.38
CA ILE A 172 -2.27 -8.86 0.07
C ILE A 172 -3.77 -8.68 0.31
N SER A 173 -4.28 -9.26 1.39
CA SER A 173 -5.58 -8.87 1.95
C SER A 173 -5.46 -8.52 3.40
N PHE A 174 -6.31 -7.60 3.84
CA PHE A 174 -6.23 -7.01 5.17
C PHE A 174 -7.62 -6.67 5.71
N ASP A 175 -7.76 -6.73 7.02
CA ASP A 175 -8.95 -6.26 7.72
C ASP A 175 -8.88 -4.72 7.81
N LEU A 176 -9.58 -4.04 6.90
CA LEU A 176 -9.59 -2.58 6.80
C LEU A 176 -10.07 -1.92 8.11
N ASP A 177 -11.07 -2.50 8.79
CA ASP A 177 -11.60 -1.97 10.04
C ASP A 177 -10.57 -2.12 11.17
N ALA A 178 -9.92 -3.29 11.28
CA ALA A 178 -8.88 -3.53 12.27
C ALA A 178 -7.65 -2.62 12.06
N VAL A 179 -7.22 -2.43 10.80
CA VAL A 179 -6.11 -1.51 10.48
C VAL A 179 -6.52 -0.06 10.74
N ALA A 180 -7.74 0.37 10.41
CA ALA A 180 -8.24 1.72 10.69
C ALA A 180 -8.30 2.05 12.18
N LEU A 181 -8.52 1.06 13.04
CA LEU A 181 -8.56 1.22 14.51
C LEU A 181 -7.17 1.25 15.16
N ALA A 182 -6.12 0.78 14.49
CA ALA A 182 -4.79 0.59 15.07
C ALA A 182 -3.66 1.38 14.39
N ALA A 183 -3.81 1.73 13.11
CA ALA A 183 -2.85 2.51 12.34
C ALA A 183 -3.03 4.02 12.52
N LYS A 184 -2.01 4.80 12.16
CA LYS A 184 -2.13 6.27 12.10
C LYS A 184 -3.04 6.72 10.95
N SER A 185 -3.07 5.96 9.87
CA SER A 185 -3.96 6.13 8.71
C SER A 185 -4.00 4.84 7.89
N VAL A 186 -5.09 4.61 7.15
CA VAL A 186 -5.21 3.53 6.14
C VAL A 186 -4.80 3.97 4.73
N VAL A 187 -4.58 5.28 4.52
CA VAL A 187 -4.08 5.84 3.27
C VAL A 187 -2.82 5.09 2.86
N THR A 188 -2.83 4.55 1.64
CA THR A 188 -1.87 3.61 1.11
C THR A 188 -1.05 4.25 0.00
N PRO A 189 0.23 4.63 0.25
CA PRO A 189 1.14 5.10 -0.78
C PRO A 189 1.47 4.05 -1.84
N ILE A 190 1.54 4.52 -3.09
CA ILE A 190 1.92 3.79 -4.29
C ILE A 190 3.09 4.56 -4.90
N LEU A 191 4.30 4.03 -4.74
CA LEU A 191 5.54 4.79 -4.96
C LEU A 191 6.39 4.12 -6.04
N VAL A 192 6.85 4.92 -7.00
CA VAL A 192 7.91 4.58 -7.94
C VAL A 192 9.24 4.83 -7.24
N THR A 193 10.02 3.77 -7.05
CA THR A 193 11.29 3.81 -6.32
C THR A 193 12.47 3.41 -7.22
N GLY A 194 13.66 3.89 -6.86
CA GLY A 194 14.89 3.77 -7.66
C GLY A 194 15.26 5.05 -8.41
N GLU A 195 16.52 5.14 -8.86
CA GLU A 195 17.02 6.27 -9.66
C GLU A 195 16.89 5.98 -11.17
N GLY A 196 16.63 7.03 -11.97
CA GLY A 196 16.44 6.90 -13.43
C GLY A 196 14.99 6.67 -13.89
N PHE A 197 14.02 6.75 -12.99
CA PHE A 197 12.59 6.66 -13.29
C PHE A 197 11.87 8.00 -13.05
N THR A 198 10.80 8.23 -13.80
CA THR A 198 9.93 9.40 -13.70
C THR A 198 8.49 8.93 -13.62
N TRP A 199 7.76 9.38 -12.61
CA TRP A 199 6.33 9.16 -12.48
C TRP A 199 5.55 10.24 -13.24
N THR A 200 4.38 9.88 -13.75
CA THR A 200 3.44 10.83 -14.36
C THR A 200 2.02 10.31 -14.12
N GLY A 201 1.34 10.94 -13.18
CA GLY A 201 -0.07 10.70 -12.88
C GLY A 201 -0.73 11.99 -12.37
N SER A 202 -2.06 11.99 -12.30
CA SER A 202 -2.83 13.11 -11.77
C SER A 202 -3.74 12.61 -10.66
N ALA A 203 -3.55 13.10 -9.44
CA ALA A 203 -4.43 12.80 -8.33
C ALA A 203 -5.74 13.60 -8.41
N ARG A 204 -6.86 12.91 -8.15
CA ARG A 204 -8.08 13.32 -7.44
C ARG A 204 -9.27 12.46 -7.89
N GLY A 205 -10.22 12.27 -7.00
CA GLY A 205 -11.47 11.56 -7.24
C GLY A 205 -11.44 10.08 -6.88
N ARG A 206 -12.62 9.46 -6.96
CA ARG A 206 -12.81 8.04 -6.66
C ARG A 206 -12.26 7.17 -7.80
N VAL A 207 -11.50 6.16 -7.43
CA VAL A 207 -10.93 5.15 -8.34
C VAL A 207 -11.44 3.75 -7.96
N ALA A 208 -11.58 2.87 -8.95
CA ALA A 208 -11.83 1.45 -8.75
C ALA A 208 -10.54 0.66 -9.00
N ALA A 209 -10.34 -0.44 -8.28
CA ALA A 209 -9.21 -1.34 -8.53
C ALA A 209 -9.10 -1.72 -10.03
N GLY A 210 -7.89 -1.69 -10.58
CA GLY A 210 -7.63 -1.94 -11.99
C GLY A 210 -7.88 -0.76 -12.94
N ALA A 211 -8.37 0.40 -12.49
CA ALA A 211 -8.41 1.61 -13.32
C ALA A 211 -7.01 2.26 -13.43
N PRO A 212 -6.63 2.85 -14.58
CA PRO A 212 -5.31 3.48 -14.72
C PRO A 212 -5.16 4.73 -13.84
N ILE A 213 -4.02 4.86 -13.15
CA ILE A 213 -3.71 5.98 -12.22
C ILE A 213 -2.53 6.84 -12.69
N GLY A 214 -1.71 6.34 -13.61
CA GLY A 214 -0.59 7.06 -14.19
C GLY A 214 0.37 6.12 -14.92
N SER A 215 1.59 6.59 -15.17
CA SER A 215 2.65 5.78 -15.78
C SER A 215 4.02 6.11 -15.22
N VAL A 216 4.90 5.11 -15.21
CA VAL A 216 6.34 5.28 -14.97
C VAL A 216 7.09 5.15 -16.29
N GLU A 217 8.02 6.07 -16.53
CA GLU A 217 8.96 6.08 -17.65
C GLU A 217 10.39 6.11 -17.14
N GLY A 218 11.35 5.69 -17.98
CA GLY A 218 12.77 5.64 -17.64
C GLY A 218 13.38 4.26 -17.78
N ALA A 219 14.57 4.10 -17.18
CA ALA A 219 15.32 2.85 -17.13
C ALA A 219 16.17 2.83 -15.86
N SER A 220 16.29 1.66 -15.23
CA SER A 220 17.11 1.50 -14.03
C SER A 220 18.57 1.79 -14.33
N VAL A 221 19.16 2.76 -13.64
CA VAL A 221 20.61 2.91 -13.60
C VAL A 221 21.15 1.77 -12.73
N GLU A 222 21.88 0.81 -13.31
CA GLU A 222 22.54 -0.22 -12.51
C GLU A 222 23.52 0.45 -11.55
N ALA A 223 23.33 0.20 -10.25
CA ALA A 223 24.25 0.66 -9.23
C ALA A 223 25.61 0.02 -9.45
N ALA A 224 26.59 0.83 -9.89
CA ALA A 224 27.99 0.43 -9.97
C ALA A 224 28.43 -0.22 -8.66
N LYS A 225 29.36 -1.19 -8.72
CA LYS A 225 29.98 -1.72 -7.51
C LYS A 225 30.96 -0.67 -6.98
N ALA A 226 30.60 -0.01 -5.88
CA ALA A 226 31.57 0.68 -5.03
C ALA A 226 32.70 -0.27 -4.62
N GLU A 227 33.86 -0.13 -5.23
CA GLU A 227 35.13 -0.40 -4.58
C GLU A 227 35.45 0.82 -3.71
N GLY A 228 34.82 0.87 -2.53
CA GLY A 228 35.05 1.91 -1.52
C GLY A 228 36.07 1.45 -0.47
N ASP A 229 37.13 2.23 -0.28
CA ASP A 229 38.22 1.92 0.65
C ASP A 229 37.78 1.93 2.13
N ALA A 230 36.69 2.62 2.48
CA ALA A 230 36.20 2.69 3.85
C ALA A 230 35.16 1.59 4.12
N VAL A 231 35.45 0.78 5.14
CA VAL A 231 34.60 -0.31 5.63
C VAL A 231 34.36 -0.09 7.12
N ARG A 232 33.09 -0.07 7.56
CA ARG A 232 32.72 0.03 8.97
C ARG A 232 31.68 -1.03 9.33
N GLU A 233 31.95 -1.79 10.38
CA GLU A 233 30.97 -2.68 10.99
C GLU A 233 30.13 -1.91 12.02
N VAL A 234 28.81 -2.13 11.99
CA VAL A 234 27.82 -1.33 12.73
C VAL A 234 26.75 -2.25 13.30
N ARG A 235 26.37 -2.02 14.57
CA ARG A 235 25.22 -2.70 15.18
C ARG A 235 23.98 -1.82 15.13
N VAL A 236 22.87 -2.37 14.65
CA VAL A 236 21.62 -1.63 14.46
C VAL A 236 20.92 -1.39 15.80
N ALA A 237 20.84 -0.14 16.23
CA ALA A 237 20.20 0.25 17.50
C ALA A 237 18.69 0.54 17.36
N LEU A 238 18.19 0.60 16.13
CA LEU A 238 16.81 0.97 15.81
C LEU A 238 15.81 -0.07 16.30
N ALA A 239 14.85 0.31 17.16
CA ALA A 239 13.92 -0.61 17.82
C ALA A 239 13.12 -1.50 16.85
N SER A 240 12.66 -0.92 15.73
CA SER A 240 11.90 -1.57 14.65
C SER A 240 12.78 -2.04 13.47
N GLY A 241 14.11 -2.00 13.60
CA GLY A 241 15.05 -2.30 12.52
C GLY A 241 15.06 -1.24 11.41
N ILE A 242 15.63 -1.56 10.25
CA ILE A 242 15.70 -0.65 9.08
C ILE A 242 14.48 -0.84 8.17
N HIS A 243 13.31 -0.45 8.69
CA HIS A 243 12.06 -0.34 7.91
C HIS A 243 11.99 0.99 7.15
N ALA A 244 10.81 1.32 6.61
CA ALA A 244 10.57 2.50 5.78
C ALA A 244 11.24 3.80 6.26
N ARG A 245 10.85 4.32 7.43
CA ARG A 245 11.30 5.64 7.92
C ARG A 245 12.84 5.71 8.11
N PRO A 246 13.52 4.73 8.74
CA PRO A 246 14.99 4.68 8.75
C PRO A 246 15.64 4.53 7.37
N ALA A 247 15.12 3.65 6.51
CA ALA A 247 15.68 3.42 5.17
C ALA A 247 15.63 4.68 4.30
N ALA A 248 14.54 5.44 4.36
CA ALA A 248 14.41 6.73 3.67
C ALA A 248 15.41 7.78 4.18
N ARG A 249 15.65 7.85 5.50
CA ARG A 249 16.64 8.77 6.08
C ARG A 249 18.08 8.41 5.69
N ILE A 250 18.41 7.12 5.67
CA ILE A 250 19.70 6.62 5.18
C ILE A 250 19.88 6.98 3.70
N ALA A 251 18.87 6.72 2.87
CA ALA A 251 18.91 7.01 1.44
C ALA A 251 18.99 8.52 1.13
N ALA A 252 18.23 9.35 1.85
CA ALA A 252 18.32 10.80 1.73
C ALA A 252 19.73 11.29 2.07
N LYS A 253 20.35 10.79 3.15
CA LYS A 253 21.71 11.19 3.52
C LYS A 253 22.77 10.70 2.55
N ALA A 254 22.62 9.48 2.01
CA ALA A 254 23.49 8.95 0.97
C ALA A 254 23.42 9.77 -0.33
N LYS A 255 22.21 10.19 -0.74
CA LYS A 255 22.01 11.07 -1.91
C LYS A 255 22.56 12.48 -1.69
N GLU A 256 22.36 13.05 -0.50
CA GLU A 256 22.87 14.39 -0.12
C GLU A 256 24.41 14.46 -0.24
N LEU A 257 25.10 13.41 0.21
CA LEU A 257 26.57 13.33 0.16
C LEU A 257 27.13 12.89 -1.20
N GLY A 258 26.27 12.43 -2.12
CA GLY A 258 26.65 11.99 -3.47
C GLY A 258 27.43 10.67 -3.55
N GLY A 259 27.90 10.13 -2.43
CA GLY A 259 28.70 8.91 -2.35
C GLY A 259 27.94 7.65 -2.80
N ASP A 260 28.67 6.69 -3.37
CA ASP A 260 28.18 5.32 -3.50
C ASP A 260 28.46 4.57 -2.19
N VAL A 261 27.40 4.10 -1.54
CA VAL A 261 27.45 3.48 -0.23
C VAL A 261 26.57 2.23 -0.24
N ARG A 262 27.11 1.14 0.29
CA ARG A 262 26.44 -0.15 0.35
C ARG A 262 26.30 -0.63 1.80
N LEU A 263 25.16 -1.25 2.07
CA LEU A 263 24.88 -1.96 3.32
C LEU A 263 24.90 -3.45 3.04
N ARG A 264 25.65 -4.21 3.83
CA ARG A 264 25.73 -5.67 3.75
C ARG A 264 25.28 -6.31 5.07
N SER A 265 24.29 -7.19 4.98
CA SER A 265 23.82 -8.01 6.10
C SER A 265 24.08 -9.49 5.82
N ALA A 266 23.72 -10.38 6.75
CA ALA A 266 23.75 -11.82 6.52
C ALA A 266 22.87 -12.29 5.33
N ARG A 267 21.97 -11.44 4.82
CA ARG A 267 21.03 -11.78 3.74
C ARG A 267 21.42 -11.26 2.36
N GLY A 268 22.44 -10.42 2.27
CA GLY A 268 22.89 -9.84 1.00
C GLY A 268 23.46 -8.44 1.15
N GLU A 269 23.48 -7.71 0.04
CA GLU A 269 24.00 -6.34 -0.06
C GLU A 269 23.01 -5.46 -0.85
N ALA A 270 22.86 -4.21 -0.40
CA ALA A 270 22.02 -3.20 -1.05
C ALA A 270 22.74 -1.86 -1.16
N ASN A 271 22.41 -1.07 -2.19
CA ASN A 271 22.81 0.33 -2.27
C ASN A 271 21.98 1.15 -1.28
N ALA A 272 22.64 1.91 -0.40
CA ALA A 272 21.96 2.66 0.65
C ALA A 272 21.09 3.82 0.12
N ARG A 273 21.32 4.28 -1.12
CA ARG A 273 20.49 5.28 -1.83
C ARG A 273 19.11 4.76 -2.26
N SER A 274 18.89 3.44 -2.21
CA SER A 274 17.59 2.82 -2.48
C SER A 274 16.93 2.36 -1.16
N PRO A 275 15.92 3.08 -0.64
CA PRO A 275 15.24 2.69 0.60
C PRO A 275 14.67 1.27 0.52
N VAL A 276 14.09 0.91 -0.63
CA VAL A 276 13.46 -0.39 -0.87
C VAL A 276 14.49 -1.51 -0.87
N SER A 277 15.63 -1.32 -1.53
CA SER A 277 16.70 -2.32 -1.53
C SER A 277 17.32 -2.48 -0.13
N VAL A 278 17.39 -1.41 0.68
CA VAL A 278 17.81 -1.49 2.08
C VAL A 278 16.79 -2.26 2.93
N MET A 279 15.49 -1.98 2.78
CA MET A 279 14.42 -2.73 3.47
C MET A 279 14.41 -4.22 3.10
N ALA A 280 14.78 -4.57 1.86
CA ALA A 280 14.88 -5.95 1.39
C ALA A 280 15.91 -6.80 2.18
N LEU A 281 16.87 -6.16 2.86
CA LEU A 281 17.85 -6.85 3.70
C LEU A 281 17.25 -7.38 5.03
N ASP A 282 16.02 -7.00 5.39
CA ASP A 282 15.29 -7.34 6.65
C ASP A 282 16.22 -7.27 7.88
N ILE A 283 16.85 -6.10 8.03
CA ILE A 283 17.80 -5.77 9.10
C ILE A 283 17.03 -5.37 10.34
N ARG A 284 17.26 -6.10 11.44
CA ARG A 284 16.51 -5.99 12.70
C ARG A 284 17.32 -5.31 13.79
N ASN A 285 16.65 -4.96 14.89
CA ASN A 285 17.34 -4.48 16.08
C ASN A 285 18.40 -5.50 16.54
N GLY A 286 19.60 -5.01 16.83
CA GLY A 286 20.70 -5.83 17.32
C GLY A 286 21.50 -6.56 16.24
N ASP A 287 21.04 -6.60 14.97
CA ASP A 287 21.81 -7.13 13.84
C ASP A 287 23.11 -6.34 13.65
N THR A 288 24.15 -7.03 13.21
CA THR A 288 25.43 -6.43 12.83
C THR A 288 25.55 -6.42 11.31
N ILE A 289 25.85 -5.27 10.74
CA ILE A 289 25.94 -5.04 9.29
C ILE A 289 27.23 -4.29 8.94
N THR A 290 27.68 -4.46 7.69
CA THR A 290 28.84 -3.73 7.16
C THR A 290 28.37 -2.58 6.27
N VAL A 291 28.91 -1.38 6.49
CA VAL A 291 28.73 -0.20 5.65
C VAL A 291 30.02 0.01 4.86
N THR A 292 29.94 0.08 3.53
CA THR A 292 31.09 0.28 2.65
C THR A 292 30.86 1.44 1.69
N GLY A 293 31.90 2.23 1.39
CA GLY A 293 31.79 3.42 0.53
C GLY A 293 32.95 4.40 0.74
N ASP A 294 32.70 5.69 0.51
CA ASP A 294 33.62 6.75 0.94
C ASP A 294 33.55 6.99 2.45
N ALA A 295 34.65 7.45 3.06
CA ALA A 295 34.75 7.57 4.51
C ALA A 295 33.74 8.53 5.15
N ALA A 296 33.32 9.59 4.44
CA ALA A 296 32.38 10.58 4.98
C ALA A 296 30.95 10.03 4.98
N THR A 297 30.52 9.42 3.87
CA THR A 297 29.21 8.79 3.76
C THR A 297 29.10 7.57 4.69
N VAL A 298 30.14 6.74 4.78
CA VAL A 298 30.19 5.61 5.72
C VAL A 298 30.02 6.09 7.17
N ALA A 299 30.71 7.17 7.57
CA ALA A 299 30.58 7.73 8.92
C ALA A 299 29.17 8.27 9.19
N ALA A 300 28.59 9.02 8.26
CA ALA A 300 27.25 9.60 8.39
C ALA A 300 26.13 8.54 8.41
N VAL A 301 26.20 7.55 7.52
CA VAL A 301 25.21 6.45 7.45
C VAL A 301 25.31 5.56 8.68
N ALA A 302 26.52 5.21 9.14
CA ALA A 302 26.70 4.45 10.38
C ALA A 302 26.10 5.18 11.60
N HIS A 303 26.31 6.50 11.71
CA HIS A 303 25.72 7.27 12.80
C HIS A 303 24.18 7.24 12.81
N LEU A 304 23.53 7.24 11.64
CA LEU A 304 22.06 7.10 11.54
C LEU A 304 21.54 5.70 11.92
N ILE A 305 22.40 4.68 11.91
CA ILE A 305 22.06 3.28 12.24
C ILE A 305 22.34 2.98 13.73
N GLU A 306 23.36 3.63 14.31
CA GLU A 306 23.77 3.51 15.71
C GLU A 306 22.97 4.43 16.65
N ALA A 307 22.53 5.59 16.18
CA ALA A 307 21.71 6.49 16.98
C ALA A 307 20.30 5.90 17.14
N GLU A 308 19.81 5.79 18.37
CA GLU A 308 18.37 5.73 18.60
C GLU A 308 17.74 6.96 17.96
N LEU A 309 16.96 6.76 16.91
CA LEU A 309 16.17 7.83 16.32
C LEU A 309 15.19 8.31 17.40
N PRO A 310 15.19 9.59 17.79
CA PRO A 310 14.13 10.11 18.64
C PRO A 310 12.81 9.81 17.92
N ALA A 311 11.82 9.33 18.69
CA ALA A 311 10.47 9.22 18.18
C ALA A 311 10.08 10.60 17.64
N HIS A 312 9.82 10.67 16.33
CA HIS A 312 9.40 11.93 15.72
C HIS A 312 8.12 12.35 16.42
N GLU A 313 8.08 13.57 16.97
CA GLU A 313 6.82 14.11 17.46
C GLU A 313 5.82 14.02 16.30
N PRO A 314 4.59 13.54 16.53
CA PRO A 314 3.65 13.38 15.45
C PRO A 314 3.48 14.73 14.75
N ALA A 315 3.83 14.78 13.46
CA ALA A 315 3.57 15.92 12.58
C ALA A 315 2.18 16.46 12.94
N PRO A 316 2.07 17.75 13.30
CA PRO A 316 0.98 18.25 14.14
C PRO A 316 -0.33 17.79 13.55
N ALA A 317 -1.04 16.94 14.31
CA ALA A 317 -2.28 16.33 13.85
C ALA A 317 -3.14 17.43 13.25
N HIS A 318 -3.46 17.32 11.95
CA HIS A 318 -4.25 18.34 11.24
C HIS A 318 -5.45 18.64 12.12
N SER A 319 -5.44 19.82 12.73
CA SER A 319 -6.36 20.11 13.81
C SER A 319 -7.72 20.26 13.14
N VAL A 320 -8.53 19.21 13.25
CA VAL A 320 -9.92 19.25 12.80
C VAL A 320 -10.57 20.35 13.61
N SER A 321 -10.66 21.53 13.00
CA SER A 321 -10.96 22.78 13.70
C SER A 321 -12.30 22.61 14.37
N ARG A 322 -12.29 22.57 15.71
CA ARG A 322 -13.51 22.33 16.47
C ARG A 322 -14.43 23.52 16.22
N ALA A 323 -15.47 23.29 15.42
CA ALA A 323 -16.28 24.35 14.84
C ALA A 323 -16.75 25.35 15.89
N ALA A 324 -16.52 26.63 15.61
CA ALA A 324 -17.09 27.74 16.36
C ALA A 324 -18.63 27.76 16.19
N PRO A 325 -19.38 28.35 17.12
CA PRO A 325 -20.83 28.47 16.97
C PRO A 325 -21.19 29.44 15.82
N VAL A 326 -21.92 28.88 14.85
CA VAL A 326 -22.86 29.47 13.87
C VAL A 326 -22.67 30.93 13.42
N ASP A 327 -22.55 31.11 12.10
CA ASP A 327 -22.99 32.31 11.37
C ASP A 327 -24.20 31.92 10.48
N GLU A 328 -25.18 32.82 10.29
CA GLU A 328 -26.55 32.46 9.84
C GLU A 328 -26.76 32.33 8.31
N ASP A 329 -25.71 32.38 7.48
CA ASP A 329 -25.84 32.48 6.01
C ASP A 329 -25.87 31.15 5.21
N GLY A 330 -26.08 30.01 5.89
CA GLY A 330 -26.73 28.83 5.29
C GLY A 330 -26.04 28.07 4.13
N LEU A 331 -24.77 28.32 3.81
CA LEU A 331 -24.05 27.71 2.68
C LEU A 331 -22.76 26.93 3.02
N GLU A 332 -22.51 26.66 4.30
CA GLU A 332 -21.28 25.95 4.73
C GLU A 332 -21.57 24.50 5.18
N LEU A 333 -21.23 23.52 4.33
CA LEU A 333 -21.32 22.09 4.66
C LEU A 333 -20.18 21.67 5.59
N ARG A 334 -20.32 21.93 6.90
CA ARG A 334 -19.39 21.40 7.90
C ARG A 334 -19.67 19.93 8.20
N GLY A 335 -18.64 19.09 8.15
CA GLY A 335 -18.73 17.67 8.48
C GLY A 335 -19.22 17.45 9.91
N VAL A 336 -20.29 16.69 10.08
CA VAL A 336 -20.79 16.28 11.39
C VAL A 336 -19.92 15.12 11.88
N CYS A 337 -19.29 15.24 13.05
CA CYS A 337 -18.67 14.08 13.71
C CYS A 337 -19.73 13.00 13.88
N ALA A 338 -19.52 11.84 13.26
CA ALA A 338 -20.49 10.76 13.25
C ALA A 338 -20.85 10.37 14.69
N VAL A 339 -22.13 10.54 15.04
CA VAL A 339 -22.73 9.85 16.18
C VAL A 339 -22.55 8.34 15.93
N PRO A 340 -22.20 7.51 16.93
CA PRO A 340 -22.08 6.07 16.74
C PRO A 340 -23.36 5.50 16.11
N GLY A 341 -23.27 5.14 14.84
CA GLY A 341 -24.40 4.88 13.95
C GLY A 341 -23.94 4.84 12.48
N LEU A 342 -24.76 4.26 11.61
CA LEU A 342 -24.44 4.09 10.19
C LEU A 342 -24.86 5.34 9.40
N ALA A 343 -23.89 6.01 8.76
CA ALA A 343 -24.16 7.02 7.74
C ALA A 343 -24.18 6.38 6.35
N VAL A 344 -25.23 6.64 5.57
CA VAL A 344 -25.35 6.18 4.18
C VAL A 344 -25.70 7.37 3.29
N GLY A 345 -24.86 7.64 2.29
CA GLY A 345 -25.06 8.73 1.35
C GLY A 345 -23.97 8.79 0.28
N PRO A 346 -24.13 9.64 -0.75
CA PRO A 346 -23.07 9.91 -1.70
C PRO A 346 -21.90 10.62 -1.02
N ALA A 347 -20.70 10.05 -1.12
CA ALA A 347 -19.48 10.69 -0.67
C ALA A 347 -18.88 11.58 -1.78
N PHE A 348 -18.35 12.74 -1.38
CA PHE A 348 -17.72 13.72 -2.27
C PHE A 348 -16.37 14.12 -1.70
N GLN A 349 -15.32 14.10 -2.52
CA GLN A 349 -14.03 14.71 -2.16
C GLN A 349 -14.13 16.21 -2.43
N LEU A 350 -13.92 17.02 -1.38
CA LEU A 350 -13.86 18.47 -1.52
C LEU A 350 -12.50 18.84 -2.10
N SER A 351 -12.50 19.67 -3.15
CA SER A 351 -11.27 20.28 -3.66
C SER A 351 -10.87 21.45 -2.78
N SER A 352 -9.75 21.30 -2.06
CA SER A 352 -8.86 22.43 -1.74
C SER A 352 -8.09 22.87 -2.99
#